data_AF-A0A444UNQ2-F1
#
_entry.id   AF-A0A444UNQ2-F1
#
_cell.length_a   1.000
_cell.length_b   1.000
_cell.length_c   1.000
_cell.angle_alpha   90.00
_cell.angle_beta   90.00
_cell.angle_gamma   90.00
#
_symmetry.space_group_name_H-M   'P 1'
#
loop_
_entity.id
_entity.type
_entity.pdbx_description
1 polymer ?
#
loop_
_entity_poly.entity_id
_entity_poly.type
_entity_poly.pdbx_seq_one_letter_code
_entity_poly.pdbx_strand_id
1 'polypeptide(L)'
;MSKQWTEHTPRSERKRRDSFGMFDGYDSCSEDTSSSSSSEESEEEVASMPASLPIIKNNGQVYTYPDGKAGMATCEMCGMVGVRDAFYSKTKRFCSVSCSRSYSSNSKKASILARLQGKPPTKKAKVLQKQPLVAKLAAYAQYQASQQNQAKLKIGFNWGHYINSNNSVGAPITCFKHVPMSSCWGDVAEGVRVEVPNTDSNLPTKVYWIAGIVKLAGFKALLRYEGFDNDTSHDFWCNLCVPEVHPVGWCATSGKPLVPPKSIQHKYTNWKAFLVKRLTGAKTLPPDFSTKVQESMQYPFKALMRVEVVDKTHLCRTRVAILETVIGGRLRLVYEESEDGTDDFWCHMYSPLIHPIGWSRSIGHRFKRSDVSKKQDGQIDASPELFMKVKEVDQNGEWFKDGMKLEAIDPLNLSAICVATVRKVLADGYLMIGIDGSEAADGSDWFCYHSTSPSIFPVGFCEINKIELTPPRGYTKLPFKWFDYLREVGSIAAPVKLFNKVRICVKS
;
A
#
# COMPACT_ATOMS: atom_id res chain seq x y z
N MET A 1 47.44 19.46 -45.72
CA MET A 1 46.64 20.69 -45.90
C MET A 1 45.28 20.42 -45.27
N SER A 2 44.80 20.93 -44.14
CA SER A 2 45.21 21.90 -43.11
C SER A 2 44.32 21.57 -41.86
N LYS A 3 44.84 21.25 -40.66
CA LYS A 3 44.92 22.06 -39.40
C LYS A 3 43.72 23.02 -39.17
N GLN A 4 43.03 23.15 -38.03
CA GLN A 4 43.33 23.15 -36.56
C GLN A 4 41.99 23.01 -35.75
N TRP A 5 41.90 22.35 -34.56
CA TRP A 5 41.99 22.86 -33.15
C TRP A 5 40.99 24.00 -32.82
N THR A 6 40.27 24.16 -31.69
CA THR A 6 40.19 23.69 -30.27
C THR A 6 38.80 24.23 -29.77
N GLU A 7 38.17 23.89 -28.63
CA GLU A 7 38.61 24.07 -27.24
C GLU A 7 37.46 23.65 -26.27
N HIS A 8 37.80 22.92 -25.20
CA HIS A 8 36.95 22.64 -24.05
C HIS A 8 37.25 23.68 -22.94
N THR A 9 36.22 24.15 -22.23
CA THR A 9 36.37 24.92 -20.98
C THR A 9 35.60 24.27 -19.82
N PRO A 10 36.22 24.04 -18.64
CA PRO A 10 35.56 23.53 -17.45
C PRO A 10 35.16 24.68 -16.49
N ARG A 11 34.03 24.56 -15.78
CA ARG A 11 33.57 25.59 -14.82
C ARG A 11 33.71 25.13 -13.36
N SER A 12 34.72 25.72 -12.73
CA SER A 12 35.06 25.96 -11.31
C SER A 12 34.22 25.36 -10.17
N GLU A 13 34.88 24.56 -9.34
CA GLU A 13 34.65 24.41 -7.91
C GLU A 13 34.98 25.71 -7.15
N ARG A 14 34.18 26.08 -6.15
CA ARG A 14 34.50 27.17 -5.20
C ARG A 14 34.41 26.67 -3.76
N LYS A 15 35.58 26.63 -3.12
CA LYS A 15 35.83 26.57 -1.67
C LYS A 15 35.69 27.97 -1.04
N ARG A 16 34.99 28.12 0.07
CA ARG A 16 35.14 29.19 1.10
C ARG A 16 34.72 28.55 2.44
N ARG A 17 35.61 28.26 3.40
CA ARG A 17 36.45 29.09 4.31
C ARG A 17 35.63 29.79 5.41
N ASP A 18 35.80 29.26 6.62
CA ASP A 18 35.35 29.80 7.90
C ASP A 18 35.99 31.16 8.22
N SER A 19 35.25 32.02 8.93
CA SER A 19 35.80 33.03 9.85
C SER A 19 34.76 33.47 10.86
N PHE A 20 35.18 33.44 12.13
CA PHE A 20 34.52 33.99 13.32
C PHE A 20 34.47 35.52 13.29
N GLY A 21 33.45 36.10 13.93
CA GLY A 21 33.38 37.51 14.33
C GLY A 21 32.27 37.72 15.38
N MET A 22 32.68 38.07 16.60
CA MET A 22 31.86 38.47 17.77
C MET A 22 31.66 40.00 17.84
N PHE A 23 30.76 40.42 18.76
CA PHE A 23 30.46 41.79 19.27
C PHE A 23 29.50 42.61 18.39
N ASP A 24 28.46 43.33 18.86
CA ASP A 24 27.97 43.79 20.17
C ASP A 24 26.46 44.12 20.00
N GLY A 25 25.55 43.91 20.95
CA GLY A 25 25.25 44.88 22.02
C GLY A 25 23.98 45.70 21.73
N TYR A 26 22.84 45.36 22.34
CA TYR A 26 21.89 46.37 22.82
C TYR A 26 21.01 45.77 23.93
N ASP A 27 21.08 46.44 25.07
CA ASP A 27 20.45 46.14 26.35
C ASP A 27 19.43 47.26 26.60
N SER A 28 18.21 46.93 27.05
CA SER A 28 17.34 47.84 27.81
C SER A 28 16.08 47.15 28.32
N CYS A 29 16.06 46.94 29.65
CA CYS A 29 15.10 47.49 30.63
C CYS A 29 13.59 47.19 30.39
N SER A 30 12.78 46.66 31.32
CA SER A 30 12.86 46.61 32.78
C SER A 30 11.94 45.49 33.31
N GLU A 31 12.36 44.86 34.40
CA GLU A 31 11.50 44.11 35.32
C GLU A 31 11.01 45.05 36.43
N ASP A 32 9.73 44.98 36.80
CA ASP A 32 9.23 45.43 38.10
C ASP A 32 8.67 44.21 38.84
N THR A 33 9.04 44.10 40.11
CA THR A 33 8.78 42.98 41.00
C THR A 33 7.85 43.37 42.15
N SER A 34 7.14 42.36 42.68
CA SER A 34 6.67 42.16 44.07
C SER A 34 5.41 42.94 44.51
N SER A 35 4.30 42.24 44.83
CA SER A 35 3.85 41.70 46.15
C SER A 35 3.13 42.77 46.99
N SER A 36 2.01 42.60 47.72
CA SER A 36 1.46 41.50 48.53
C SER A 36 -0.01 41.80 48.92
N SER A 37 -0.81 40.80 49.31
CA SER A 37 -1.70 40.88 50.51
C SER A 37 -2.43 39.55 50.77
N SER A 38 -2.43 39.16 52.04
CA SER A 38 -2.94 37.96 52.72
C SER A 38 -4.47 37.85 52.83
N SER A 39 -4.98 36.63 53.11
CA SER A 39 -5.68 36.28 54.37
C SER A 39 -6.05 34.78 54.41
N GLU A 40 -5.95 34.21 55.61
CA GLU A 40 -6.12 32.79 56.01
C GLU A 40 -7.59 32.42 56.24
N GLU A 41 -7.96 31.14 56.14
CA GLU A 41 -8.82 30.42 57.11
C GLU A 41 -9.00 28.92 56.80
N SER A 42 -9.34 28.17 57.85
CA SER A 42 -9.08 26.74 58.12
C SER A 42 -10.24 25.78 57.80
N GLU A 43 -9.94 24.48 57.87
CA GLU A 43 -10.76 23.30 57.54
C GLU A 43 -11.92 23.00 58.54
N GLU A 44 -13.10 22.56 58.07
CA GLU A 44 -13.77 21.28 58.43
C GLU A 44 -15.13 21.02 57.70
N GLU A 45 -15.27 19.76 57.25
CA GLU A 45 -16.41 18.90 56.81
C GLU A 45 -17.75 19.43 56.22
N VAL A 46 -18.12 18.99 55.00
CA VAL A 46 -19.04 17.86 54.67
C VAL A 46 -19.38 17.87 53.15
N ALA A 47 -19.41 16.66 52.59
CA ALA A 47 -19.62 16.26 51.20
C ALA A 47 -20.56 17.09 50.28
N SER A 48 -20.04 17.38 49.08
CA SER A 48 -20.86 17.38 47.85
C SER A 48 -20.02 16.90 46.64
N MET A 49 -20.47 15.84 45.98
CA MET A 49 -19.94 15.36 44.70
C MET A 49 -20.39 16.30 43.57
N PRO A 50 -19.56 16.50 42.55
CA PRO A 50 -20.04 16.39 41.18
C PRO A 50 -19.23 15.36 40.40
N ALA A 51 -19.97 14.44 39.79
CA ALA A 51 -19.47 13.41 38.91
C ALA A 51 -18.90 13.98 37.61
N SER A 52 -17.67 13.58 37.28
CA SER A 52 -17.29 13.34 35.88
C SER A 52 -16.24 12.23 35.84
N LEU A 53 -16.72 11.00 35.72
CA LEU A 53 -15.88 9.80 35.58
C LEU A 53 -15.20 9.78 34.19
N PRO A 54 -13.97 9.29 34.08
CA PRO A 54 -13.19 9.31 32.84
C PRO A 54 -13.78 8.39 31.77
N ILE A 55 -14.03 8.95 30.58
CA ILE A 55 -14.49 8.22 29.40
C ILE A 55 -13.28 7.54 28.72
N ILE A 56 -13.23 6.22 28.71
CA ILE A 56 -12.21 5.45 27.99
C ILE A 56 -12.82 4.92 26.67
N LYS A 57 -12.26 5.34 25.53
CA LYS A 57 -12.71 4.92 24.19
C LYS A 57 -11.76 3.87 23.61
N ASN A 58 -12.30 2.71 23.21
CA ASN A 58 -11.61 1.73 22.36
C ASN A 58 -12.61 1.13 21.36
N ASN A 59 -12.24 1.01 20.07
CA ASN A 59 -13.08 0.50 18.97
C ASN A 59 -14.49 1.11 18.83
N GLY A 60 -14.64 2.42 19.08
CA GLY A 60 -15.86 3.15 18.70
C GLY A 60 -17.12 2.87 19.54
N GLN A 61 -17.05 2.09 20.62
CA GLN A 61 -18.16 1.93 21.57
C GLN A 61 -17.90 2.71 22.87
N VAL A 62 -18.90 3.47 23.31
CA VAL A 62 -18.92 4.20 24.59
C VAL A 62 -19.53 3.30 25.65
N TYR A 63 -18.77 2.95 26.68
CA TYR A 63 -19.28 2.24 27.85
C TYR A 63 -19.55 3.25 28.96
N THR A 64 -20.82 3.60 29.20
CA THR A 64 -21.25 4.28 30.43
C THR A 64 -21.38 3.26 31.55
N TYR A 65 -21.03 3.66 32.78
CA TYR A 65 -21.18 2.85 33.99
C TYR A 65 -22.63 2.36 34.15
N PRO A 66 -22.92 1.06 34.00
CA PRO A 66 -24.20 0.51 34.37
C PRO A 66 -24.08 0.04 35.82
N ASP A 67 -24.70 0.80 36.72
CA ASP A 67 -25.22 0.33 38.01
C ASP A 67 -24.28 -0.57 38.83
N GLY A 68 -23.18 0.00 39.33
CA GLY A 68 -22.47 -0.38 40.57
C GLY A 68 -21.95 -1.81 40.77
N LYS A 69 -22.17 -2.75 39.86
CA LYS A 69 -21.89 -4.19 40.08
C LYS A 69 -20.70 -4.74 39.30
N ALA A 70 -20.15 -4.00 38.35
CA ALA A 70 -18.99 -4.39 37.56
C ALA A 70 -17.70 -3.74 38.10
N GLY A 71 -16.84 -4.54 38.74
CA GLY A 71 -15.55 -4.05 39.27
C GLY A 71 -14.59 -3.53 38.19
N MET A 72 -13.56 -2.78 38.59
CA MET A 72 -12.47 -2.36 37.69
C MET A 72 -11.42 -3.44 37.52
N ALA A 73 -10.79 -3.51 36.36
CA ALA A 73 -9.65 -4.38 36.07
C ALA A 73 -8.51 -3.59 35.43
N THR A 74 -7.28 -4.06 35.67
CA THR A 74 -6.05 -3.48 35.10
C THR A 74 -5.41 -4.51 34.19
N CYS A 75 -4.99 -4.09 32.99
CA CYS A 75 -4.44 -5.00 32.00
C CYS A 75 -3.03 -5.38 32.38
N GLU A 76 -2.76 -6.68 32.55
CA GLU A 76 -1.45 -7.16 32.97
C GLU A 76 -0.32 -6.99 31.93
N MET A 77 -0.63 -6.56 30.69
CA MET A 77 0.39 -6.23 29.69
C MET A 77 0.69 -4.75 29.56
N CYS A 78 -0.35 -3.94 29.39
CA CYS A 78 -0.19 -2.52 29.06
C CYS A 78 -0.57 -1.59 30.22
N GLY A 79 -1.01 -2.13 31.36
CA GLY A 79 -1.39 -1.34 32.54
C GLY A 79 -2.69 -0.56 32.40
N MET A 80 -3.39 -0.65 31.27
CA MET A 80 -4.67 0.03 31.05
C MET A 80 -5.71 -0.40 32.09
N VAL A 81 -6.33 0.55 32.77
CA VAL A 81 -7.42 0.33 33.74
C VAL A 81 -8.77 0.57 33.06
N GLY A 82 -9.76 -0.27 33.31
CA GLY A 82 -11.11 -0.06 32.81
C GLY A 82 -12.14 -0.99 33.44
N VAL A 83 -13.39 -0.94 32.97
CA VAL A 83 -14.48 -1.79 33.48
C VAL A 83 -14.17 -3.26 33.18
N ARG A 84 -14.20 -4.12 34.21
CA ARG A 84 -13.77 -5.54 34.11
C ARG A 84 -14.51 -6.32 33.03
N ASP A 85 -15.77 -6.02 32.77
CA ASP A 85 -16.54 -6.75 31.75
C ASP A 85 -16.15 -6.39 30.32
N ALA A 86 -15.57 -5.20 30.09
CA ALA A 86 -15.00 -4.80 28.81
C ALA A 86 -13.63 -5.44 28.52
N PHE A 87 -13.03 -6.13 29.49
CA PHE A 87 -11.75 -6.80 29.31
C PHE A 87 -11.92 -8.11 28.52
N TYR A 88 -10.94 -8.34 27.66
CA TYR A 88 -10.76 -9.53 26.87
C TYR A 88 -10.28 -10.73 27.72
N SER A 89 -10.64 -11.95 27.28
CA SER A 89 -10.44 -13.27 27.93
C SER A 89 -11.47 -13.68 28.99
N LYS A 90 -11.63 -14.99 29.22
CA LYS A 90 -12.55 -15.55 30.25
C LYS A 90 -12.26 -15.07 31.67
N THR A 91 -11.00 -14.71 31.96
CA THR A 91 -10.57 -14.23 33.28
C THR A 91 -10.46 -12.71 33.35
N LYS A 92 -10.82 -11.98 32.28
CA LYS A 92 -10.88 -10.50 32.24
C LYS A 92 -9.57 -9.78 32.63
N ARG A 93 -8.41 -10.37 32.30
CA ARG A 93 -7.08 -9.84 32.67
C ARG A 93 -6.41 -8.96 31.61
N PHE A 94 -6.97 -8.88 30.40
CA PHE A 94 -6.35 -8.18 29.28
C PHE A 94 -7.34 -7.23 28.61
N CYS A 95 -6.94 -6.02 28.22
CA CYS A 95 -7.85 -5.10 27.53
C CYS A 95 -8.12 -5.48 26.07
N SER A 96 -7.32 -6.39 25.48
CA SER A 96 -7.46 -6.81 24.09
C SER A 96 -6.88 -8.20 23.79
N VAL A 97 -7.25 -8.76 22.64
CA VAL A 97 -6.65 -9.98 22.06
C VAL A 97 -5.13 -9.82 21.92
N SER A 98 -4.69 -8.66 21.44
CA SER A 98 -3.28 -8.35 21.22
C SER A 98 -2.51 -8.36 22.54
N CYS A 99 -3.04 -7.71 23.59
CA CYS A 99 -2.43 -7.75 24.91
C CYS A 99 -2.37 -9.20 25.47
N SER A 100 -3.43 -9.99 25.32
CA SER A 100 -3.42 -11.39 25.79
C SER A 100 -2.38 -12.26 25.07
N ARG A 101 -2.23 -12.10 23.76
CA ARG A 101 -1.23 -12.82 22.95
C ARG A 101 0.18 -12.37 23.29
N SER A 102 0.40 -11.07 23.42
CA SER A 102 1.70 -10.51 23.81
C SER A 102 2.12 -10.95 25.21
N TYR A 103 1.19 -11.04 26.18
CA TYR A 103 1.47 -11.60 27.51
C TYR A 103 1.94 -13.04 27.45
N SER A 104 1.24 -13.87 26.66
CA SER A 104 1.55 -15.29 26.55
C SER A 104 2.91 -15.52 25.90
N SER A 105 3.27 -14.70 24.91
CA SER A 105 4.59 -14.74 24.26
C SER A 105 5.70 -14.24 25.18
N ASN A 106 5.45 -13.16 25.94
CA ASN A 106 6.44 -12.61 26.87
C ASN A 106 6.64 -13.51 28.08
N SER A 107 5.58 -14.16 28.57
CA SER A 107 5.61 -15.21 29.60
C SER A 107 6.46 -16.41 29.17
N LYS A 108 6.34 -16.86 27.92
CA LYS A 108 7.19 -17.92 27.37
C LYS A 108 8.65 -17.49 27.27
N LYS A 109 8.90 -16.25 26.83
CA LYS A 109 10.25 -15.68 26.76
C LYS A 109 10.90 -15.57 28.16
N ALA A 110 10.14 -15.09 29.15
CA ALA A 110 10.56 -15.01 30.54
C ALA A 110 10.77 -16.39 31.19
N SER A 111 9.93 -17.38 30.89
CA SER A 111 10.07 -18.75 31.40
C SER A 111 11.27 -19.48 30.80
N ILE A 112 11.60 -19.22 29.52
CA ILE A 112 12.80 -19.73 28.86
C ILE A 112 14.05 -19.05 29.43
N LEU A 113 14.02 -17.72 29.59
CA LEU A 113 15.12 -16.96 30.22
C LEU A 113 15.38 -17.40 31.66
N ALA A 114 14.33 -17.65 32.46
CA ALA A 114 14.48 -18.12 33.84
C ALA A 114 15.08 -19.54 33.94
N ARG A 115 14.81 -20.42 32.95
CA ARG A 115 15.42 -21.76 32.86
C ARG A 115 16.87 -21.71 32.39
N LEU A 116 17.21 -20.79 31.49
CA LEU A 116 18.60 -20.55 31.06
C LEU A 116 19.46 -19.93 32.17
N GLN A 117 18.85 -19.20 33.11
CA GLN A 117 19.51 -18.59 34.27
C GLN A 117 19.50 -19.48 35.54
N GLY A 118 19.07 -20.74 35.44
CA GLY A 118 19.23 -21.73 36.51
C GLY A 118 18.40 -21.52 37.79
N LYS A 119 17.36 -20.66 37.79
CA LYS A 119 16.54 -20.46 38.99
C LYS A 119 15.46 -21.56 39.12
N PRO A 120 15.30 -22.21 40.30
CA PRO A 120 14.32 -23.26 40.47
C PRO A 120 12.87 -22.72 40.48
N PRO A 121 11.88 -23.49 39.98
CA PRO A 121 10.49 -23.04 39.91
C PRO A 121 9.86 -23.00 41.31
N THR A 122 9.30 -21.85 41.68
CA THR A 122 8.46 -21.74 42.88
C THR A 122 7.02 -22.15 42.55
N LYS A 123 6.44 -22.96 43.46
CA LYS A 123 5.10 -23.59 43.48
C LYS A 123 5.01 -24.99 42.87
N LYS A 124 4.79 -25.95 43.78
CA LYS A 124 4.53 -27.39 43.53
C LYS A 124 3.37 -27.55 42.55
N ALA A 125 3.64 -28.08 41.35
CA ALA A 125 2.61 -28.47 40.41
C ALA A 125 2.05 -29.85 40.79
N LYS A 126 0.72 -29.95 41.01
CA LYS A 126 0.02 -31.24 41.07
C LYS A 126 0.13 -31.91 39.71
N VAL A 127 0.73 -33.10 39.68
CA VAL A 127 0.90 -33.95 38.50
C VAL A 127 -0.49 -34.43 38.05
N LEU A 128 -0.97 -33.91 36.92
CA LEU A 128 -2.09 -34.50 36.19
C LEU A 128 -1.55 -35.73 35.45
N GLN A 129 -2.16 -36.89 35.67
CA GLN A 129 -1.74 -38.16 35.08
C GLN A 129 -1.62 -38.07 33.55
N LYS A 130 -0.45 -38.45 33.03
CA LYS A 130 -0.17 -38.48 31.59
C LYS A 130 -1.00 -39.59 30.93
N GLN A 131 -1.82 -39.24 29.95
CA GLN A 131 -2.39 -40.22 29.02
C GLN A 131 -1.26 -40.91 28.22
N PRO A 132 -1.43 -42.20 27.84
CA PRO A 132 -0.40 -42.98 27.15
C PRO A 132 0.00 -42.37 25.81
N LEU A 133 1.29 -42.46 25.47
CA LEU A 133 1.90 -41.91 24.24
C LEU A 133 1.18 -42.38 22.96
N VAL A 134 0.57 -43.57 23.00
CA VAL A 134 -0.18 -44.18 21.89
C VAL A 134 -1.44 -43.36 21.54
N ALA A 135 -2.12 -42.76 22.53
CA ALA A 135 -3.29 -41.90 22.29
C ALA A 135 -2.91 -40.57 21.65
N LYS A 136 -1.71 -40.03 21.95
CA LYS A 136 -1.17 -38.84 21.29
C LYS A 136 -0.74 -39.12 19.85
N LEU A 137 -0.19 -40.31 19.57
CA LEU A 137 0.19 -40.72 18.22
C LEU A 137 -1.05 -40.98 17.35
N ALA A 138 -2.11 -41.59 17.89
CA ALA A 138 -3.38 -41.77 17.19
C ALA A 138 -4.10 -40.43 16.92
N ALA A 139 -4.10 -39.51 17.91
CA ALA A 139 -4.64 -38.17 17.72
C ALA A 139 -3.82 -37.34 16.73
N TYR A 140 -2.49 -37.54 16.67
CA TYR A 140 -1.63 -36.89 15.68
C TYR A 140 -1.82 -37.49 14.27
N ALA A 141 -2.02 -38.80 14.15
CA ALA A 141 -2.36 -39.46 12.89
C ALA A 141 -3.76 -39.05 12.39
N GLN A 142 -4.75 -38.92 13.28
CA GLN A 142 -6.07 -38.37 12.95
C GLN A 142 -6.00 -36.87 12.61
N TYR A 143 -5.14 -36.10 13.27
CA TYR A 143 -4.87 -34.70 12.92
C TYR A 143 -4.19 -34.58 11.54
N GLN A 144 -3.20 -35.42 11.24
CA GLN A 144 -2.57 -35.48 9.92
C GLN A 144 -3.54 -35.95 8.83
N ALA A 145 -4.42 -36.91 9.11
CA ALA A 145 -5.49 -37.31 8.20
C ALA A 145 -6.55 -36.20 8.02
N SER A 146 -6.84 -35.41 9.06
CA SER A 146 -7.72 -34.23 8.95
C SER A 146 -7.07 -33.07 8.18
N GLN A 147 -5.74 -32.94 8.25
CA GLN A 147 -4.96 -31.98 7.46
C GLN A 147 -4.82 -32.42 5.99
N GLN A 148 -4.69 -33.72 5.72
CA GLN A 148 -4.75 -34.26 4.35
C GLN A 148 -6.16 -34.20 3.74
N ASN A 149 -7.22 -34.36 4.54
CA ASN A 149 -8.59 -34.13 4.07
C ASN A 149 -8.97 -32.63 3.95
N GLN A 150 -8.25 -31.73 4.63
CA GLN A 150 -8.30 -30.27 4.37
C GLN A 150 -7.35 -29.81 3.26
N ALA A 151 -6.52 -30.71 2.72
CA ALA A 151 -5.83 -30.56 1.44
C ALA A 151 -6.70 -31.03 0.25
N LYS A 152 -8.04 -31.02 0.39
CA LYS A 152 -8.89 -30.72 -0.75
C LYS A 152 -8.36 -29.41 -1.32
N LEU A 153 -7.81 -29.46 -2.54
CA LEU A 153 -7.40 -28.33 -3.37
C LEU A 153 -8.11 -27.07 -2.88
N LYS A 154 -7.43 -26.20 -2.12
CA LYS A 154 -7.93 -24.84 -1.89
C LYS A 154 -7.86 -24.20 -3.27
N ILE A 155 -8.91 -24.41 -4.06
CA ILE A 155 -9.12 -23.71 -5.31
C ILE A 155 -9.16 -22.26 -4.88
N GLY A 156 -8.07 -21.53 -5.13
CA GLY A 156 -8.00 -20.11 -4.86
C GLY A 156 -9.13 -19.38 -5.58
N PHE A 157 -9.30 -18.10 -5.28
CA PHE A 157 -10.32 -17.31 -5.95
C PHE A 157 -10.21 -17.42 -7.48
N ASN A 158 -11.29 -17.84 -8.15
CA ASN A 158 -11.35 -18.00 -9.59
C ASN A 158 -12.16 -16.86 -10.23
N TRP A 159 -11.46 -15.93 -10.87
CA TRP A 159 -12.06 -14.80 -11.57
C TRP A 159 -13.10 -15.21 -12.63
N GLY A 160 -12.83 -16.27 -13.39
CA GLY A 160 -13.70 -16.69 -14.46
C GLY A 160 -15.08 -17.13 -13.97
N HIS A 161 -15.08 -17.94 -12.91
CA HIS A 161 -16.32 -18.33 -12.22
C HIS A 161 -17.04 -17.10 -11.63
N TYR A 162 -16.32 -16.23 -10.92
CA TYR A 162 -16.91 -15.03 -10.34
C TYR A 162 -17.56 -14.10 -11.38
N ILE A 163 -16.86 -13.85 -12.50
CA ILE A 163 -17.38 -13.02 -13.59
C ILE A 163 -18.64 -13.60 -14.21
N ASN A 164 -18.65 -14.93 -14.46
CA ASN A 164 -19.80 -15.60 -15.05
C ASN A 164 -21.00 -15.62 -14.08
N SER A 165 -20.77 -15.98 -12.81
CA SER A 165 -21.84 -16.12 -11.82
C SER A 165 -22.47 -14.79 -11.42
N ASN A 166 -21.72 -13.68 -11.49
CA ASN A 166 -22.20 -12.35 -11.10
C ASN A 166 -22.53 -11.43 -12.28
N ASN A 167 -22.35 -11.90 -13.52
CA ASN A 167 -22.43 -11.08 -14.74
C ASN A 167 -21.58 -9.79 -14.65
N SER A 168 -20.41 -9.90 -14.01
CA SER A 168 -19.52 -8.75 -13.81
C SER A 168 -18.77 -8.39 -15.09
N VAL A 169 -18.29 -7.15 -15.16
CA VAL A 169 -17.43 -6.66 -16.23
C VAL A 169 -16.06 -6.33 -15.65
N GLY A 170 -15.01 -6.90 -16.24
CA GLY A 170 -13.64 -6.56 -15.87
C GLY A 170 -13.22 -5.25 -16.53
N ALA A 171 -12.62 -4.33 -15.78
CA ALA A 171 -12.05 -3.12 -16.36
C ALA A 171 -10.99 -3.48 -17.44
N PRO A 172 -11.04 -2.86 -18.63
CA PRO A 172 -10.06 -3.10 -19.68
C PRO A 172 -8.62 -2.75 -19.23
N ILE A 173 -7.63 -3.47 -19.76
CA ILE A 173 -6.21 -3.21 -19.46
C ILE A 173 -5.79 -1.78 -19.84
N THR A 174 -6.39 -1.22 -20.88
CA THR A 174 -6.11 0.15 -21.35
C THR A 174 -6.47 1.24 -20.32
N CYS A 175 -7.27 0.91 -19.30
CA CYS A 175 -7.53 1.81 -18.17
C CYS A 175 -6.32 1.94 -17.22
N PHE A 176 -5.35 1.03 -17.28
CA PHE A 176 -4.24 0.93 -16.34
C PHE A 176 -2.91 1.23 -17.04
N LYS A 177 -2.45 2.49 -17.01
CA LYS A 177 -1.20 2.89 -17.69
C LYS A 177 0.08 2.22 -17.18
N HIS A 178 0.06 1.66 -15.97
CA HIS A 178 1.23 1.13 -15.29
C HIS A 178 1.37 -0.40 -15.42
N VAL A 179 0.35 -1.10 -15.93
CA VAL A 179 0.39 -2.57 -16.02
C VAL A 179 1.09 -3.03 -17.30
N PRO A 180 1.64 -4.26 -17.30
CA PRO A 180 2.18 -4.89 -18.51
C PRO A 180 1.20 -4.83 -19.68
N MET A 181 1.73 -4.72 -20.90
CA MET A 181 0.96 -4.66 -22.16
C MET A 181 -0.03 -3.49 -22.32
N SER A 182 -0.12 -2.53 -21.38
CA SER A 182 -1.12 -1.45 -21.44
C SER A 182 -1.09 -0.60 -22.72
N SER A 183 0.10 -0.36 -23.29
CA SER A 183 0.29 0.37 -24.56
C SER A 183 0.14 -0.50 -25.81
N CYS A 184 0.04 -1.82 -25.66
CA CYS A 184 0.07 -2.80 -26.75
C CYS A 184 -1.19 -3.70 -26.77
N TRP A 185 -2.28 -3.28 -26.12
CA TRP A 185 -3.50 -4.08 -25.99
C TRP A 185 -4.55 -3.82 -27.09
N GLY A 186 -4.30 -2.87 -28.00
CA GLY A 186 -5.27 -2.41 -28.99
C GLY A 186 -5.76 -3.50 -29.96
N ASP A 187 -4.95 -4.51 -30.23
CA ASP A 187 -5.28 -5.60 -31.15
C ASP A 187 -6.01 -6.78 -30.48
N VAL A 188 -6.16 -6.76 -29.15
CA VAL A 188 -6.85 -7.80 -28.39
C VAL A 188 -8.33 -7.43 -28.22
N ALA A 189 -9.20 -8.16 -28.88
CA ALA A 189 -10.65 -7.94 -28.86
C ALA A 189 -11.43 -9.25 -28.93
N GLU A 190 -12.73 -9.18 -28.62
CA GLU A 190 -13.66 -10.29 -28.89
C GLU A 190 -13.64 -10.65 -30.38
N GLY A 191 -13.73 -11.94 -30.67
CA GLY A 191 -13.62 -12.48 -32.03
C GLY A 191 -12.19 -12.75 -32.50
N VAL A 192 -11.15 -12.26 -31.83
CA VAL A 192 -9.76 -12.66 -32.15
C VAL A 192 -9.58 -14.16 -31.97
N ARG A 193 -8.83 -14.79 -32.88
CA ARG A 193 -8.49 -16.22 -32.87
C ARG A 193 -7.08 -16.44 -32.35
N VAL A 194 -6.92 -17.48 -31.55
CA VAL A 194 -5.65 -17.88 -30.92
C VAL A 194 -5.46 -19.38 -31.00
N GLU A 195 -4.22 -19.81 -31.05
CA GLU A 195 -3.84 -21.21 -30.82
C GLU A 195 -3.54 -21.40 -29.33
N VAL A 196 -4.20 -22.40 -28.73
CA VAL A 196 -4.13 -22.69 -27.29
C VAL A 196 -4.08 -24.19 -27.05
N PRO A 197 -3.57 -24.65 -25.89
CA PRO A 197 -3.50 -26.08 -25.59
C PRO A 197 -4.89 -26.70 -25.62
N ASN A 198 -5.05 -27.79 -26.38
CA ASN A 198 -6.29 -28.54 -26.41
C ASN A 198 -6.36 -29.46 -25.18
N THR A 199 -7.13 -29.04 -24.19
CA THR A 199 -7.38 -29.79 -22.94
C THR A 199 -8.41 -30.92 -23.11
N ASP A 200 -9.16 -30.92 -24.20
CA ASP A 200 -10.14 -31.95 -24.56
C ASP A 200 -9.49 -32.93 -25.56
N SER A 201 -8.40 -33.55 -25.13
CA SER A 201 -7.64 -34.54 -25.90
C SER A 201 -7.24 -35.70 -25.00
N ASN A 202 -7.30 -36.92 -25.55
CA ASN A 202 -6.81 -38.13 -24.88
C ASN A 202 -5.31 -38.38 -25.15
N LEU A 203 -4.66 -37.54 -25.95
CA LEU A 203 -3.25 -37.74 -26.30
C LEU A 203 -2.36 -37.42 -25.09
N PRO A 204 -1.30 -38.22 -24.85
CA PRO A 204 -0.36 -37.98 -23.75
C PRO A 204 0.52 -36.76 -23.99
N THR A 205 0.64 -36.31 -25.25
CA THR A 205 1.43 -35.14 -25.64
C THR A 205 0.57 -33.89 -25.69
N LYS A 206 1.18 -32.75 -25.36
CA LYS A 206 0.53 -31.44 -25.47
C LYS A 206 0.28 -31.12 -26.94
N VAL A 207 -1.00 -31.04 -27.29
CA VAL A 207 -1.49 -30.65 -28.61
C VAL A 207 -2.29 -29.36 -28.51
N TYR A 208 -2.50 -28.70 -29.64
CA TYR A 208 -3.12 -27.38 -29.69
C TYR A 208 -4.39 -27.41 -30.54
N TRP A 209 -5.26 -26.46 -30.29
CA TRP A 209 -6.41 -26.17 -31.16
C TRP A 209 -6.66 -24.67 -31.21
N ILE A 210 -7.47 -24.25 -32.18
CA ILE A 210 -7.84 -22.85 -32.33
C ILE A 210 -9.04 -22.54 -31.45
N ALA A 211 -8.98 -21.41 -30.74
CA ALA A 211 -10.09 -20.87 -29.99
C ALA A 211 -10.35 -19.40 -30.36
N GLY A 212 -11.60 -18.98 -30.29
CA GLY A 212 -12.01 -17.59 -30.39
C GLY A 212 -12.21 -16.95 -29.02
N ILE A 213 -11.85 -15.68 -28.89
CA ILE A 213 -12.17 -14.87 -27.72
C ILE A 213 -13.67 -14.54 -27.72
N VAL A 214 -14.40 -15.07 -26.75
CA VAL A 214 -15.83 -14.83 -26.53
C VAL A 214 -16.07 -13.60 -25.68
N LYS A 215 -15.28 -13.42 -24.61
CA LYS A 215 -15.40 -12.31 -23.66
C LYS A 215 -14.04 -11.93 -23.10
N LEU A 216 -13.81 -10.64 -22.86
CA LEU A 216 -12.60 -10.13 -22.20
C LEU A 216 -12.88 -9.61 -20.79
N ALA A 217 -11.94 -9.86 -19.88
CA ALA A 217 -11.93 -9.32 -18.53
C ALA A 217 -10.48 -9.09 -18.07
N GLY A 218 -9.95 -7.89 -18.33
CA GLY A 218 -8.54 -7.59 -18.13
C GLY A 218 -7.65 -8.53 -18.97
N PHE A 219 -6.66 -9.17 -18.34
CA PHE A 219 -5.78 -10.15 -19.01
C PHE A 219 -6.47 -11.50 -19.30
N LYS A 220 -7.66 -11.73 -18.73
CA LYS A 220 -8.39 -12.98 -18.92
C LYS A 220 -9.31 -12.89 -20.12
N ALA A 221 -9.34 -13.96 -20.90
CA ALA A 221 -10.27 -14.18 -22.00
C ALA A 221 -11.08 -15.44 -21.74
N LEU A 222 -12.38 -15.37 -21.96
CA LEU A 222 -13.22 -16.54 -22.14
C LEU A 222 -13.03 -17.05 -23.56
N LEU A 223 -12.55 -18.27 -23.70
CA LEU A 223 -12.22 -18.88 -24.99
C LEU A 223 -13.21 -19.98 -25.32
N ARG A 224 -13.57 -20.06 -26.60
CA ARG A 224 -14.34 -21.18 -27.18
C ARG A 224 -13.56 -21.80 -28.32
N TYR A 225 -13.36 -23.11 -28.27
CA TYR A 225 -12.72 -23.83 -29.37
C TYR A 225 -13.52 -23.68 -30.67
N GLU A 226 -12.81 -23.49 -31.77
CA GLU A 226 -13.42 -23.48 -33.11
C GLU A 226 -14.10 -24.81 -33.40
N GLY A 227 -15.35 -24.73 -33.86
CA GLY A 227 -16.21 -25.88 -34.15
C GLY A 227 -17.30 -26.16 -33.10
N PHE A 228 -17.26 -25.53 -31.92
CA PHE A 228 -18.38 -25.59 -30.95
C PHE A 228 -19.54 -24.65 -31.30
N ASP A 229 -19.31 -23.65 -32.15
CA ASP A 229 -20.32 -22.68 -32.61
C ASP A 229 -21.00 -21.96 -31.42
N ASN A 230 -22.28 -22.25 -31.17
CA ASN A 230 -23.07 -21.67 -30.08
C ASN A 230 -23.01 -22.50 -28.78
N ASP A 231 -22.39 -23.69 -28.80
CA ASP A 231 -22.24 -24.53 -27.62
C ASP A 231 -21.21 -23.91 -26.66
N THR A 232 -21.67 -23.55 -25.47
CA THR A 232 -20.87 -22.90 -24.42
C THR A 232 -20.36 -23.89 -23.38
N SER A 233 -20.67 -25.19 -23.51
CA SER A 233 -20.41 -26.21 -22.49
C SER A 233 -18.92 -26.45 -22.23
N HIS A 234 -18.07 -26.11 -23.20
CA HIS A 234 -16.61 -26.26 -23.13
C HIS A 234 -15.88 -24.91 -23.17
N ASP A 235 -16.58 -23.80 -22.91
CA ASP A 235 -15.93 -22.50 -22.79
C ASP A 235 -15.02 -22.48 -21.56
N PHE A 236 -13.84 -21.90 -21.69
CA PHE A 236 -12.86 -21.86 -20.60
C PHE A 236 -12.15 -20.53 -20.50
N TRP A 237 -11.84 -20.12 -19.27
CA TRP A 237 -11.10 -18.90 -19.01
C TRP A 237 -9.61 -19.13 -19.08
N CYS A 238 -8.91 -18.30 -19.86
CA CYS A 238 -7.45 -18.33 -20.02
C CYS A 238 -6.87 -16.94 -19.73
N ASN A 239 -5.64 -16.85 -19.23
CA ASN A 239 -4.87 -15.60 -19.24
C ASN A 239 -4.15 -15.52 -20.59
N LEU A 240 -4.32 -14.43 -21.34
CA LEU A 240 -3.73 -14.29 -22.67
C LEU A 240 -2.21 -14.07 -22.64
N CYS A 241 -1.66 -13.57 -21.54
CA CYS A 241 -0.23 -13.26 -21.41
C CYS A 241 0.56 -14.44 -20.82
N VAL A 242 0.27 -15.66 -21.27
CA VAL A 242 0.98 -16.88 -20.85
C VAL A 242 1.71 -17.51 -22.05
N PRO A 243 2.82 -18.24 -21.83
CA PRO A 243 3.62 -18.81 -22.92
C PRO A 243 2.86 -19.76 -23.84
N GLU A 244 1.72 -20.29 -23.42
CA GLU A 244 0.91 -21.26 -24.16
C GLU A 244 -0.10 -20.67 -25.14
N VAL A 245 -0.31 -19.35 -25.13
CA VAL A 245 -1.24 -18.67 -26.02
C VAL A 245 -0.46 -18.09 -27.19
N HIS A 246 -0.86 -18.47 -28.40
CA HIS A 246 -0.11 -18.14 -29.61
C HIS A 246 -1.01 -17.53 -30.70
N PRO A 247 -0.44 -16.73 -31.61
CA PRO A 247 -1.15 -16.34 -32.82
C PRO A 247 -1.39 -17.56 -33.73
N VAL A 248 -2.46 -17.52 -34.51
CA VAL A 248 -2.75 -18.50 -35.56
C VAL A 248 -1.59 -18.57 -36.55
N GLY A 249 -1.10 -19.78 -36.82
CA GLY A 249 0.07 -20.06 -37.67
C GLY A 249 1.32 -20.47 -36.89
N TRP A 250 1.33 -20.28 -35.57
CA TRP A 250 2.46 -20.66 -34.71
C TRP A 250 2.71 -22.18 -34.71
N CYS A 251 1.66 -23.00 -34.64
CA CYS A 251 1.74 -24.46 -34.66
C CYS A 251 2.40 -24.96 -35.95
N ALA A 252 1.99 -24.41 -37.09
CA ALA A 252 2.56 -24.75 -38.40
C ALA A 252 4.05 -24.41 -38.46
N THR A 253 4.42 -23.22 -37.98
CA THR A 253 5.82 -22.77 -37.95
C THR A 253 6.69 -23.58 -36.97
N SER A 254 6.10 -24.00 -35.84
CA SER A 254 6.80 -24.70 -34.76
C SER A 254 6.74 -26.23 -34.89
N GLY A 255 6.18 -26.76 -35.98
CA GLY A 255 6.02 -28.20 -36.19
C GLY A 255 5.12 -28.88 -35.15
N LYS A 256 4.15 -28.17 -34.56
CA LYS A 256 3.18 -28.71 -33.61
C LYS A 256 1.84 -29.00 -34.33
N PRO A 257 1.18 -30.14 -34.06
CA PRO A 257 -0.08 -30.46 -34.72
C PRO A 257 -1.26 -29.72 -34.08
N LEU A 258 -2.17 -29.24 -34.93
CA LEU A 258 -3.53 -28.86 -34.51
C LEU A 258 -4.39 -30.13 -34.47
N VAL A 259 -4.90 -30.46 -33.28
CA VAL A 259 -5.74 -31.64 -33.05
C VAL A 259 -7.12 -31.20 -32.59
N PRO A 260 -8.21 -31.57 -33.31
CA PRO A 260 -9.57 -31.22 -32.92
C PRO A 260 -9.91 -31.72 -31.50
N PRO A 261 -10.68 -30.94 -30.71
CA PRO A 261 -11.22 -31.40 -29.42
C PRO A 261 -12.05 -32.67 -29.61
N LYS A 262 -11.86 -33.62 -28.70
CA LYS A 262 -12.50 -34.94 -28.73
C LYS A 262 -14.02 -34.84 -28.80
N SER A 263 -14.62 -33.89 -28.09
CA SER A 263 -16.07 -33.66 -28.09
C SER A 263 -16.64 -33.26 -29.45
N ILE A 264 -15.83 -32.70 -30.35
CA ILE A 264 -16.27 -32.31 -31.71
C ILE A 264 -15.54 -33.06 -32.82
N GLN A 265 -14.64 -34.00 -32.53
CA GLN A 265 -13.75 -34.63 -33.52
C GLN A 265 -14.47 -35.26 -34.74
N HIS A 266 -15.71 -35.72 -34.53
CA HIS A 266 -16.56 -36.33 -35.57
C HIS A 266 -17.57 -35.36 -36.22
N LYS A 267 -17.64 -34.11 -35.76
CA LYS A 267 -18.59 -33.10 -36.27
C LYS A 267 -18.28 -32.67 -37.70
N TYR A 268 -17.00 -32.71 -38.09
CA TYR A 268 -16.55 -32.36 -39.44
C TYR A 268 -15.62 -33.45 -39.97
N THR A 269 -15.79 -33.81 -41.25
CA THR A 269 -14.95 -34.81 -41.93
C THR A 269 -13.67 -34.21 -42.51
N ASN A 270 -13.72 -32.94 -42.96
CA ASN A 270 -12.57 -32.23 -43.51
C ASN A 270 -12.23 -30.99 -42.66
N TRP A 271 -11.46 -31.20 -41.60
CA TRP A 271 -11.01 -30.14 -40.70
C TRP A 271 -10.16 -29.07 -41.39
N LYS A 272 -9.38 -29.44 -42.41
CA LYS A 272 -8.58 -28.47 -43.18
C LYS A 272 -9.49 -27.47 -43.89
N ALA A 273 -10.50 -27.95 -44.62
CA ALA A 273 -11.46 -27.07 -45.30
C ALA A 273 -12.27 -26.23 -44.31
N PHE A 274 -12.67 -26.82 -43.18
CA PHE A 274 -13.35 -26.11 -42.10
C PHE A 274 -12.50 -24.95 -41.56
N LEU A 275 -11.24 -25.20 -41.20
CA LEU A 275 -10.32 -24.17 -40.69
C LEU A 275 -10.02 -23.11 -41.73
N VAL A 276 -9.80 -23.46 -43.00
CA VAL A 276 -9.61 -22.48 -44.08
C VAL A 276 -10.80 -21.53 -44.15
N LYS A 277 -12.03 -22.05 -44.14
CA LYS A 277 -13.24 -21.22 -44.16
C LYS A 277 -13.36 -20.31 -42.92
N ARG A 278 -12.99 -20.79 -41.73
CA ARG A 278 -13.12 -20.04 -40.47
C ARG A 278 -12.03 -19.00 -40.27
N LEU A 279 -10.82 -19.26 -40.75
CA LEU A 279 -9.64 -18.43 -40.50
C LEU A 279 -9.37 -17.41 -41.61
N THR A 280 -9.91 -17.62 -42.81
CA THR A 280 -9.74 -16.64 -43.90
C THR A 280 -10.37 -15.30 -43.49
N GLY A 281 -9.54 -14.27 -43.37
CA GLY A 281 -9.96 -12.92 -42.93
C GLY A 281 -10.17 -12.77 -41.42
N ALA A 282 -9.93 -13.81 -40.61
CA ALA A 282 -10.04 -13.72 -39.17
C ALA A 282 -8.85 -12.97 -38.56
N LYS A 283 -9.11 -12.18 -37.51
CA LYS A 283 -8.06 -11.51 -36.74
C LYS A 283 -7.39 -12.51 -35.79
N THR A 284 -6.09 -12.38 -35.61
CA THR A 284 -5.28 -13.13 -34.64
C THR A 284 -4.41 -12.16 -33.83
N LEU A 285 -3.79 -12.64 -32.76
CA LEU A 285 -2.77 -11.86 -32.04
C LEU A 285 -1.63 -11.42 -32.97
N PRO A 286 -1.01 -10.26 -32.70
CA PRO A 286 0.20 -9.85 -33.41
C PRO A 286 1.34 -10.88 -33.29
N PRO A 287 2.19 -11.06 -34.33
CA PRO A 287 3.32 -12.00 -34.29
C PRO A 287 4.33 -11.71 -33.17
N ASP A 288 4.47 -10.44 -32.78
CA ASP A 288 5.37 -9.97 -31.72
C ASP A 288 4.70 -9.91 -30.33
N PHE A 289 3.46 -10.41 -30.20
CA PHE A 289 2.69 -10.33 -28.96
C PHE A 289 3.42 -10.99 -27.77
N SER A 290 3.97 -12.19 -27.96
CA SER A 290 4.69 -12.91 -26.90
C SER A 290 5.96 -12.16 -26.48
N THR A 291 6.70 -11.60 -27.44
CA THR A 291 7.89 -10.77 -27.18
C THR A 291 7.52 -9.53 -26.37
N LYS A 292 6.48 -8.80 -26.77
CA LYS A 292 5.96 -7.63 -26.03
C LYS A 292 5.53 -8.00 -24.61
N VAL A 293 4.89 -9.16 -24.43
CA VAL A 293 4.53 -9.67 -23.09
C VAL A 293 5.79 -9.84 -22.25
N GLN A 294 6.83 -10.51 -22.76
CA GLN A 294 8.08 -10.72 -22.03
C GLN A 294 8.80 -9.40 -21.72
N GLU A 295 8.93 -8.49 -22.69
CA GLU A 295 9.54 -7.17 -22.51
C GLU A 295 8.82 -6.34 -21.45
N SER A 296 7.49 -6.35 -21.47
CA SER A 296 6.67 -5.62 -20.50
C SER A 296 6.75 -6.14 -19.06
N MET A 297 7.33 -7.34 -18.87
CA MET A 297 7.59 -7.94 -17.57
C MET A 297 9.05 -7.78 -17.12
N GLN A 298 9.87 -7.03 -17.86
CA GLN A 298 11.23 -6.67 -17.44
C GLN A 298 11.18 -5.40 -16.59
N TYR A 299 11.61 -5.52 -15.33
CA TYR A 299 11.62 -4.41 -14.39
C TYR A 299 13.05 -3.93 -14.15
N PRO A 300 13.31 -2.61 -14.17
CA PRO A 300 14.68 -2.09 -14.09
C PRO A 300 15.24 -2.09 -12.67
N PHE A 301 14.38 -1.98 -11.65
CA PHE A 301 14.77 -2.12 -10.25
C PHE A 301 15.25 -3.56 -9.96
N LYS A 302 16.35 -3.69 -9.22
CA LYS A 302 16.97 -4.97 -8.87
C LYS A 302 17.14 -5.09 -7.35
N ALA A 303 17.22 -6.32 -6.85
CA ALA A 303 17.50 -6.59 -5.46
C ALA A 303 18.82 -5.92 -5.03
N LEU A 304 18.93 -5.59 -3.74
CA LEU A 304 20.04 -4.87 -3.12
C LEU A 304 20.16 -3.38 -3.52
N MET A 305 19.25 -2.85 -4.35
CA MET A 305 19.15 -1.42 -4.58
C MET A 305 18.63 -0.69 -3.33
N ARG A 306 19.24 0.45 -3.01
CA ARG A 306 18.87 1.34 -1.90
C ARG A 306 18.03 2.50 -2.42
N VAL A 307 16.95 2.80 -1.70
CA VAL A 307 16.03 3.91 -1.99
C VAL A 307 15.71 4.66 -0.69
N GLU A 308 15.34 5.94 -0.79
CA GLU A 308 14.67 6.65 0.29
C GLU A 308 13.16 6.41 0.18
N VAL A 309 12.51 6.08 1.29
CA VAL A 309 11.05 5.86 1.34
C VAL A 309 10.49 6.44 2.63
N VAL A 310 9.22 6.87 2.61
CA VAL A 310 8.51 7.38 3.80
C VAL A 310 8.61 6.39 4.97
N ASP A 311 8.86 6.89 6.18
CA ASP A 311 8.82 6.08 7.39
C ASP A 311 7.37 5.87 7.81
N LYS A 312 6.85 4.65 7.65
CA LYS A 312 5.45 4.31 7.98
C LYS A 312 5.05 4.56 9.44
N THR A 313 6.03 4.75 10.34
CA THR A 313 5.80 5.08 11.76
C THR A 313 5.92 6.57 12.05
N HIS A 314 6.54 7.34 11.16
CA HIS A 314 6.79 8.78 11.29
C HIS A 314 6.70 9.45 9.91
N LEU A 315 5.49 9.82 9.47
CA LEU A 315 5.23 10.27 8.11
C LEU A 315 6.03 11.52 7.71
N CYS A 316 6.47 12.32 8.68
CA CYS A 316 7.21 13.55 8.43
C CYS A 316 8.62 13.36 7.89
N ARG A 317 9.11 12.10 7.82
CA ARG A 317 10.48 11.80 7.41
C ARG A 317 10.55 10.59 6.48
N THR A 318 11.65 10.52 5.74
CA THR A 318 12.06 9.31 5.02
C THR A 318 13.10 8.54 5.82
N ARG A 319 13.33 7.28 5.42
CA ARG A 319 14.47 6.47 5.84
C ARG A 319 14.91 5.58 4.67
N VAL A 320 16.14 5.07 4.74
CA VAL A 320 16.67 4.21 3.68
C VAL A 320 16.04 2.82 3.78
N ALA A 321 15.66 2.28 2.63
CA ALA A 321 15.23 0.89 2.50
C ALA A 321 15.97 0.19 1.36
N ILE A 322 16.15 -1.11 1.53
CA ILE A 322 16.82 -2.01 0.60
C ILE A 322 15.75 -2.81 -0.12
N LEU A 323 15.87 -2.86 -1.44
CA LEU A 323 15.00 -3.67 -2.28
C LEU A 323 15.35 -5.14 -2.13
N GLU A 324 14.37 -5.94 -1.69
CA GLU A 324 14.56 -7.39 -1.51
C GLU A 324 14.03 -8.16 -2.71
N THR A 325 12.80 -7.86 -3.16
CA THR A 325 12.17 -8.57 -4.27
C THR A 325 11.36 -7.65 -5.17
N VAL A 326 11.26 -8.02 -6.45
CA VAL A 326 10.40 -7.37 -7.44
C VAL A 326 9.41 -8.40 -7.98
N ILE A 327 8.12 -8.11 -7.87
CA ILE A 327 7.04 -8.97 -8.37
C ILE A 327 6.05 -8.11 -9.15
N GLY A 328 6.03 -8.26 -10.48
CA GLY A 328 5.06 -7.53 -11.32
C GLY A 328 5.18 -6.01 -11.23
N GLY A 329 6.40 -5.47 -11.13
CA GLY A 329 6.66 -4.05 -10.89
C GLY A 329 6.42 -3.57 -9.46
N ARG A 330 5.96 -4.44 -8.55
CA ARG A 330 5.85 -4.16 -7.12
C ARG A 330 7.16 -4.48 -6.42
N LEU A 331 7.64 -3.55 -5.62
CA LEU A 331 8.85 -3.64 -4.83
C LEU A 331 8.48 -4.04 -3.41
N ARG A 332 9.17 -5.05 -2.87
CA ARG A 332 9.26 -5.28 -1.43
C ARG A 332 10.54 -4.61 -0.95
N LEU A 333 10.37 -3.56 -0.15
CA LEU A 333 11.46 -2.83 0.46
C LEU A 333 11.55 -3.22 1.93
N VAL A 334 12.75 -3.49 2.42
CA VAL A 334 13.03 -3.73 3.84
C VAL A 334 13.86 -2.56 4.33
N TYR A 335 13.44 -1.92 5.43
CA TYR A 335 14.21 -0.79 5.93
C TYR A 335 15.61 -1.22 6.39
N GLU A 336 16.61 -0.37 6.15
CA GLU A 336 18.04 -0.70 6.33
C GLU A 336 18.39 -1.15 7.77
N GLU A 337 17.71 -0.61 8.77
CA GLU A 337 17.90 -0.97 10.18
C GLU A 337 16.99 -2.10 10.69
N SER A 338 16.20 -2.74 9.82
CA SER A 338 15.40 -3.91 10.18
C SER A 338 16.29 -5.12 10.41
N GLU A 339 16.33 -5.66 11.63
CA GLU A 339 17.18 -6.81 11.97
C GLU A 339 16.66 -8.15 11.44
N ASP A 340 15.34 -8.33 11.41
CA ASP A 340 14.67 -9.60 11.06
C ASP A 340 13.99 -9.59 9.69
N GLY A 341 14.14 -8.50 8.92
CA GLY A 341 13.51 -8.29 7.61
C GLY A 341 11.98 -8.21 7.63
N THR A 342 11.34 -8.11 8.80
CA THR A 342 9.87 -8.02 8.91
C THR A 342 9.35 -6.59 8.82
N ASP A 343 10.19 -5.59 9.10
CA ASP A 343 9.85 -4.18 8.92
C ASP A 343 9.96 -3.82 7.44
N ASP A 344 8.97 -4.27 6.66
CA ASP A 344 8.91 -4.09 5.21
C ASP A 344 7.89 -3.03 4.76
N PHE A 345 7.98 -2.67 3.48
CA PHE A 345 7.14 -1.71 2.80
C PHE A 345 6.91 -2.15 1.36
N TRP A 346 5.66 -2.30 0.96
CA TRP A 346 5.27 -2.70 -0.39
C TRP A 346 4.75 -1.52 -1.19
N CYS A 347 5.33 -1.29 -2.36
CA CYS A 347 4.84 -0.26 -3.29
C CYS A 347 5.13 -0.61 -4.75
N HIS A 348 4.50 0.07 -5.71
CA HIS A 348 4.90 -0.05 -7.11
C HIS A 348 6.23 0.69 -7.35
N MET A 349 7.02 0.29 -8.35
CA MET A 349 8.25 1.01 -8.77
C MET A 349 8.03 2.45 -9.24
N TYR A 350 6.76 2.83 -9.41
CA TYR A 350 6.28 4.15 -9.82
C TYR A 350 5.60 4.88 -8.67
N SER A 351 5.75 4.38 -7.44
CA SER A 351 5.18 5.00 -6.26
C SER A 351 5.78 6.39 -6.04
N PRO A 352 4.97 7.41 -5.72
CA PRO A 352 5.48 8.73 -5.36
C PRO A 352 6.12 8.77 -3.97
N LEU A 353 6.13 7.65 -3.24
CA LEU A 353 6.67 7.53 -1.89
C LEU A 353 8.13 7.06 -1.85
N ILE A 354 8.69 6.69 -3.01
CA ILE A 354 10.09 6.24 -3.13
C ILE A 354 10.89 7.25 -3.93
N HIS A 355 12.13 7.46 -3.51
CA HIS A 355 13.02 8.49 -4.05
C HIS A 355 14.46 7.99 -4.10
N PRO A 356 15.32 8.57 -4.98
CA PRO A 356 16.74 8.25 -4.99
C PRO A 356 17.42 8.71 -3.70
N ILE A 357 18.54 8.08 -3.36
CA ILE A 357 19.35 8.46 -2.20
C ILE A 357 19.82 9.92 -2.36
N GLY A 358 19.63 10.73 -1.30
CA GLY A 358 19.95 12.16 -1.27
C GLY A 358 18.76 13.07 -1.59
N TRP A 359 17.62 12.52 -2.06
CA TRP A 359 16.45 13.32 -2.41
C TRP A 359 15.92 14.15 -1.25
N SER A 360 15.78 13.56 -0.05
CA SER A 360 15.22 14.28 1.10
C SER A 360 16.08 15.47 1.49
N ARG A 361 17.41 15.31 1.42
CA ARG A 361 18.36 16.40 1.65
C ARG A 361 18.22 17.49 0.58
N SER A 362 18.11 17.10 -0.68
CA SER A 362 17.97 18.02 -1.82
C SER A 362 16.76 18.93 -1.67
N ILE A 363 15.60 18.36 -1.32
CA ILE A 363 14.35 19.12 -1.27
C ILE A 363 14.06 19.75 0.10
N GLY A 364 14.85 19.44 1.13
CA GLY A 364 14.63 19.90 2.51
C GLY A 364 13.59 19.10 3.29
N HIS A 365 13.30 17.86 2.89
CA HIS A 365 12.48 16.90 3.61
C HIS A 365 13.26 16.27 4.77
N ARG A 366 12.60 15.99 5.89
CA ARG A 366 13.28 15.35 7.04
C ARG A 366 13.65 13.91 6.66
N PHE A 367 14.79 13.43 7.13
CA PHE A 367 15.22 12.05 6.92
C PHE A 367 15.85 11.49 8.19
N LYS A 368 15.67 10.20 8.42
CA LYS A 368 16.36 9.48 9.50
C LYS A 368 17.82 9.29 9.09
N ARG A 369 18.76 9.70 9.95
CA ARG A 369 20.19 9.51 9.70
C ARG A 369 20.52 8.02 9.75
N SER A 370 21.19 7.52 8.73
CA SER A 370 21.74 6.16 8.67
C SER A 370 23.10 6.12 9.37
N ASP A 371 23.39 5.05 10.11
CA ASP A 371 24.74 4.74 10.56
C ASP A 371 25.57 4.28 9.36
N VAL A 372 26.43 5.16 8.84
CA VAL A 372 27.26 4.93 7.64
C VAL A 372 28.11 3.64 7.73
N SER A 373 28.37 3.17 8.95
CA SER A 373 29.12 1.96 9.28
C SER A 373 28.44 0.64 8.90
N LYS A 374 27.17 0.66 8.45
CA LYS A 374 26.36 -0.56 8.21
C LYS A 374 26.06 -0.87 6.74
N LYS A 375 26.63 -0.16 5.75
CA LYS A 375 26.41 -0.52 4.35
C LYS A 375 27.00 -1.92 4.09
N GLN A 376 26.12 -2.91 3.96
CA GLN A 376 26.54 -4.30 3.73
C GLN A 376 27.10 -4.45 2.31
N ASP A 377 27.97 -5.44 2.15
CA ASP A 377 28.60 -5.75 0.87
C ASP A 377 27.54 -6.03 -0.22
N GLY A 378 27.74 -5.48 -1.42
CA GLY A 378 26.84 -5.64 -2.57
C GLY A 378 25.63 -4.69 -2.67
N GLN A 379 25.37 -3.82 -1.69
CA GLN A 379 24.29 -2.83 -1.79
C GLN A 379 24.66 -1.64 -2.69
N ILE A 380 23.77 -1.31 -3.63
CA ILE A 380 23.96 -0.21 -4.59
C ILE A 380 22.85 0.82 -4.46
N ASP A 381 23.14 2.10 -4.73
CA ASP A 381 22.10 3.12 -4.70
C ASP A 381 21.33 3.08 -6.03
N ALA A 382 20.00 3.13 -5.97
CA ALA A 382 19.18 3.13 -7.19
C ALA A 382 19.43 4.43 -7.99
N SER A 383 19.67 4.30 -9.30
CA SER A 383 19.88 5.46 -10.17
C SER A 383 18.63 6.36 -10.22
N PRO A 384 18.77 7.70 -10.14
CA PRO A 384 17.64 8.64 -10.20
C PRO A 384 16.75 8.48 -11.45
N GLU A 385 17.31 7.99 -12.56
CA GLU A 385 16.58 7.78 -13.81
C GLU A 385 15.52 6.65 -13.75
N LEU A 386 15.62 5.78 -12.75
CA LEU A 386 14.67 4.68 -12.54
C LEU A 386 13.34 5.15 -11.94
N PHE A 387 13.34 6.31 -11.29
CA PHE A 387 12.17 6.84 -10.58
C PHE A 387 11.23 7.56 -11.55
N MET A 388 9.94 7.58 -11.23
CA MET A 388 8.99 8.33 -12.04
C MET A 388 9.34 9.81 -12.01
N LYS A 389 9.52 10.39 -13.20
CA LYS A 389 9.73 11.83 -13.36
C LYS A 389 8.49 12.58 -12.90
N VAL A 390 8.66 13.44 -11.91
CA VAL A 390 7.62 14.34 -11.45
C VAL A 390 7.58 15.56 -12.38
N LYS A 391 6.38 16.07 -12.64
CA LYS A 391 6.18 17.25 -13.49
C LYS A 391 6.83 18.47 -12.84
N GLU A 392 7.72 19.14 -13.57
CA GLU A 392 8.31 20.41 -13.16
C GLU A 392 7.23 21.49 -12.98
N VAL A 393 7.41 22.31 -11.95
CA VAL A 393 6.51 23.39 -11.57
C VAL A 393 7.30 24.68 -11.37
N ASP A 394 6.74 25.80 -11.79
CA ASP A 394 7.33 27.12 -11.57
C ASP A 394 6.88 27.66 -10.20
N GLN A 395 7.84 27.75 -9.27
CA GLN A 395 7.61 28.28 -7.92
C GLN A 395 7.88 29.79 -7.82
N ASN A 396 8.32 30.46 -8.90
CA ASN A 396 8.71 31.87 -8.83
C ASN A 396 7.51 32.83 -8.83
N GLY A 397 6.33 32.36 -9.24
CA GLY A 397 5.09 33.12 -9.26
C GLY A 397 4.26 32.98 -7.99
N GLU A 398 2.93 33.04 -8.15
CA GLU A 398 2.02 32.72 -7.06
C GLU A 398 2.09 31.23 -6.72
N TRP A 399 2.39 30.94 -5.46
CA TRP A 399 2.63 29.58 -4.99
C TRP A 399 1.91 29.28 -3.67
N PHE A 400 1.91 28.00 -3.28
CA PHE A 400 1.46 27.58 -1.96
C PHE A 400 2.27 28.29 -0.88
N LYS A 401 1.63 28.56 0.26
CA LYS A 401 2.25 29.19 1.43
C LYS A 401 1.85 28.45 2.69
N ASP A 402 2.71 28.52 3.69
CA ASP A 402 2.44 27.97 5.02
C ASP A 402 1.15 28.57 5.60
N GLY A 403 0.32 27.72 6.20
CA GLY A 403 -0.99 28.09 6.76
C GLY A 403 -2.16 28.05 5.77
N MET A 404 -1.92 27.91 4.46
CA MET A 404 -3.02 27.76 3.50
C MET A 404 -3.82 26.48 3.75
N LYS A 405 -5.15 26.58 3.70
CA LYS A 405 -6.07 25.45 3.87
C LYS A 405 -6.41 24.78 2.54
N LEU A 406 -6.58 23.46 2.58
CA LEU A 406 -6.97 22.62 1.45
C LEU A 406 -7.71 21.36 1.93
N GLU A 407 -8.14 20.54 0.98
CA GLU A 407 -8.67 19.20 1.23
C GLU A 407 -7.65 18.15 0.78
N ALA A 408 -7.40 17.10 1.57
CA ALA A 408 -6.41 16.08 1.24
C ALA A 408 -6.87 14.68 1.64
N ILE A 409 -6.48 13.65 0.87
CA ILE A 409 -6.65 12.25 1.28
C ILE A 409 -5.72 11.98 2.46
N ASP A 410 -6.26 11.39 3.54
CA ASP A 410 -5.47 10.99 4.70
C ASP A 410 -4.60 9.77 4.35
N PRO A 411 -3.25 9.84 4.43
CA PRO A 411 -2.38 8.70 4.13
C PRO A 411 -2.51 7.54 5.11
N LEU A 412 -3.03 7.77 6.32
CA LEU A 412 -3.32 6.74 7.32
C LEU A 412 -4.74 6.18 7.19
N ASN A 413 -5.63 6.90 6.51
CA ASN A 413 -6.98 6.47 6.18
C ASN A 413 -7.39 6.89 4.76
N LEU A 414 -6.99 6.07 3.77
CA LEU A 414 -7.24 6.33 2.35
C LEU A 414 -8.73 6.42 1.94
N SER A 415 -9.66 6.12 2.86
CA SER A 415 -11.11 6.28 2.64
C SER A 415 -11.63 7.69 2.94
N ALA A 416 -10.82 8.53 3.60
CA ALA A 416 -11.22 9.85 4.05
C ALA A 416 -10.49 10.96 3.27
N ILE A 417 -11.26 11.96 2.85
CA ILE A 417 -10.74 13.29 2.49
C ILE A 417 -11.00 14.20 3.69
N CYS A 418 -9.96 14.90 4.14
CA CYS A 418 -9.97 15.66 5.37
C CYS A 418 -9.64 17.14 5.12
N VAL A 419 -10.08 17.98 6.06
CA VAL A 419 -9.59 19.35 6.21
C VAL A 419 -8.09 19.33 6.54
N ALA A 420 -7.29 20.02 5.76
CA ALA A 420 -5.84 19.97 5.85
C ALA A 420 -5.17 21.34 5.68
N THR A 421 -3.94 21.45 6.15
CA THR A 421 -3.14 22.68 6.13
C THR A 421 -1.77 22.45 5.50
N VAL A 422 -1.32 23.37 4.65
CA VAL A 422 0.09 23.44 4.21
C VAL A 422 0.94 23.87 5.39
N ARG A 423 1.80 22.97 5.87
CA ARG A 423 2.67 23.20 7.03
C ARG A 423 4.06 23.67 6.67
N LYS A 424 4.56 23.24 5.51
CA LYS A 424 5.84 23.69 4.98
C LYS A 424 5.88 23.53 3.47
N VAL A 425 6.35 24.56 2.76
CA VAL A 425 6.71 24.47 1.35
C VAL A 425 8.17 23.98 1.21
N LEU A 426 8.37 22.96 0.39
CA LEU A 426 9.68 22.38 0.07
C LEU A 426 10.09 22.75 -1.37
N ALA A 427 11.35 22.48 -1.72
CA ALA A 427 11.82 22.64 -3.10
C ALA A 427 11.16 21.61 -4.04
N ASP A 428 11.33 21.82 -5.34
CA ASP A 428 10.85 20.94 -6.42
C ASP A 428 9.35 20.61 -6.35
N GLY A 429 8.55 21.56 -5.86
CA GLY A 429 7.09 21.44 -5.84
C GLY A 429 6.50 20.62 -4.69
N TYR A 430 7.31 20.13 -3.74
CA TYR A 430 6.83 19.33 -2.62
C TYR A 430 6.28 20.17 -1.47
N LEU A 431 5.32 19.63 -0.74
CA LEU A 431 4.59 20.28 0.35
C LEU A 431 4.48 19.30 1.53
N MET A 432 4.80 19.77 2.74
CA MET A 432 4.39 19.10 3.97
C MET A 432 2.98 19.56 4.33
N ILE A 433 2.07 18.62 4.50
CA ILE A 433 0.66 18.85 4.83
C ILE A 433 0.35 18.15 6.15
N GLY A 434 -0.49 18.79 6.98
CA GLY A 434 -1.05 18.20 8.20
C GLY A 434 -2.57 18.10 8.12
N ILE A 435 -3.15 17.07 8.76
CA ILE A 435 -4.62 16.93 8.92
C ILE A 435 -5.05 17.67 10.19
N ASP A 436 -5.89 18.68 10.03
CA ASP A 436 -6.30 19.56 11.13
C ASP A 436 -6.95 18.75 12.29
N GLY A 437 -6.51 19.00 13.52
CA GLY A 437 -7.00 18.33 14.74
C GLY A 437 -6.36 16.97 15.05
N SER A 438 -5.52 16.43 14.16
CA SER A 438 -4.82 15.15 14.35
C SER A 438 -3.30 15.26 14.29
N GLU A 439 -2.76 16.47 14.48
CA GLU A 439 -1.32 16.73 14.38
C GLU A 439 -0.62 16.71 15.74
N ALA A 440 0.46 15.96 15.83
CA ALA A 440 1.42 16.07 16.92
C ALA A 440 2.12 17.45 16.93
N ALA A 441 2.43 17.93 18.14
CA ALA A 441 3.07 19.23 18.35
C ALA A 441 4.45 19.37 17.70
N ASP A 442 5.15 18.25 17.48
CA ASP A 442 6.47 18.19 16.82
C ASP A 442 6.39 18.09 15.28
N GLY A 443 5.17 18.02 14.74
CA GLY A 443 4.89 17.84 13.32
C GLY A 443 5.26 16.45 12.80
N SER A 444 5.34 15.43 13.66
CA SER A 444 5.67 14.05 13.26
C SER A 444 4.63 13.41 12.33
N ASP A 445 3.39 13.89 12.40
CA ASP A 445 2.26 13.42 11.57
C ASP A 445 2.13 14.16 10.23
N TRP A 446 2.98 15.16 9.95
CA TRP A 446 2.97 15.82 8.65
C TRP A 446 3.39 14.84 7.56
N PHE A 447 2.73 14.88 6.41
CA PHE A 447 3.03 14.01 5.28
C PHE A 447 3.36 14.84 4.05
N CYS A 448 4.15 14.26 3.15
CA CYS A 448 4.63 14.93 1.96
C CYS A 448 3.76 14.60 0.75
N TYR A 449 3.23 15.63 0.08
CA TYR A 449 2.69 15.51 -1.26
C TYR A 449 3.37 16.49 -2.21
N HIS A 450 3.54 16.07 -3.46
CA HIS A 450 3.88 17.01 -4.52
C HIS A 450 2.66 17.88 -4.87
N SER A 451 2.87 19.13 -5.26
CA SER A 451 1.83 20.09 -5.69
C SER A 451 0.93 19.56 -6.80
N THR A 452 1.44 18.66 -7.64
CA THR A 452 0.65 18.00 -8.72
C THR A 452 -0.02 16.69 -8.29
N SER A 453 0.10 16.30 -7.01
CA SER A 453 -0.46 15.06 -6.48
C SER A 453 -1.97 15.00 -6.69
N PRO A 454 -2.53 13.88 -7.20
CA PRO A 454 -3.98 13.69 -7.33
C PRO A 454 -4.72 13.64 -5.98
N SER A 455 -3.99 13.58 -4.87
CA SER A 455 -4.55 13.41 -3.52
C SER A 455 -4.77 14.70 -2.73
N ILE A 456 -4.54 15.87 -3.35
CA ILE A 456 -4.82 17.19 -2.77
C ILE A 456 -5.78 17.97 -3.66
N PHE A 457 -6.68 18.70 -3.02
CA PHE A 457 -7.82 19.38 -3.64
C PHE A 457 -8.04 20.77 -3.03
N PRO A 458 -8.60 21.72 -3.79
CA PRO A 458 -8.96 23.02 -3.26
C PRO A 458 -10.12 22.92 -2.26
N VAL A 459 -10.21 23.89 -1.36
CA VAL A 459 -11.36 24.06 -0.45
C VAL A 459 -12.68 24.06 -1.22
N GLY A 460 -13.64 23.24 -0.77
CA GLY A 460 -14.97 23.08 -1.37
C GLY A 460 -15.06 21.96 -2.41
N PHE A 461 -13.97 21.25 -2.71
CA PHE A 461 -13.98 20.16 -3.68
C PHE A 461 -14.97 19.04 -3.28
N CYS A 462 -14.93 18.58 -2.04
CA CYS A 462 -15.84 17.56 -1.52
C CYS A 462 -17.31 17.99 -1.60
N GLU A 463 -17.62 19.23 -1.21
CA GLU A 463 -18.98 19.77 -1.26
C GLU A 463 -19.54 19.79 -2.69
N ILE A 464 -18.75 20.31 -3.65
CA ILE A 464 -19.15 20.40 -5.07
C ILE A 464 -19.35 19.00 -5.68
N ASN A 465 -18.50 18.04 -5.32
CA ASN A 465 -18.53 16.68 -5.88
C ASN A 465 -19.38 15.71 -5.06
N LYS A 466 -20.11 16.17 -4.03
CA LYS A 466 -20.95 15.35 -3.16
C LYS A 466 -20.19 14.21 -2.47
N ILE A 467 -18.96 14.50 -2.05
CA ILE A 467 -18.11 13.59 -1.27
C ILE A 467 -18.16 14.03 0.19
N GLU A 468 -18.20 13.07 1.11
CA GLU A 468 -18.14 13.34 2.54
C GLU A 468 -16.75 13.89 2.93
N LEU A 469 -16.72 15.12 3.43
CA LEU A 469 -15.53 15.74 3.99
C LEU A 469 -15.43 15.40 5.48
N THR A 470 -14.28 14.89 5.90
CA THR A 470 -13.99 14.65 7.32
C THR A 470 -13.56 15.97 7.98
N PRO A 471 -14.33 16.49 8.95
CA PRO A 471 -13.97 17.72 9.64
C PRO A 471 -12.78 17.52 10.59
N PRO A 472 -12.14 18.61 11.07
CA PRO A 472 -11.05 18.51 12.03
C PRO A 472 -11.47 17.76 13.29
N ARG A 473 -10.59 16.89 13.79
CA ARG A 473 -10.90 16.10 14.99
C ARG A 473 -11.13 17.02 16.19
N GLY A 474 -12.26 16.83 16.87
CA GLY A 474 -12.67 17.67 18.00
C GLY A 474 -13.43 18.94 17.62
N TYR A 475 -13.65 19.21 16.33
CA TYR A 475 -14.50 20.31 15.90
C TYR A 475 -15.97 20.04 16.22
N THR A 476 -16.65 21.00 16.88
CA THR A 476 -18.01 20.81 17.43
C THR A 476 -19.12 21.49 16.63
N LYS A 477 -18.80 22.47 15.79
CA LYS A 477 -19.78 23.22 14.98
C LYS A 477 -20.15 22.43 13.73
N LEU A 478 -21.08 21.50 13.87
CA LEU A 478 -21.53 20.63 12.77
C LEU A 478 -22.91 21.05 12.24
N PRO A 479 -23.18 20.91 10.93
CA PRO A 479 -22.27 20.44 9.88
C PRO A 479 -21.12 21.42 9.62
N PHE A 480 -19.94 20.88 9.29
CA PHE A 480 -18.75 21.68 9.04
C PHE A 480 -18.96 22.63 7.85
N LYS A 481 -18.53 23.89 8.02
CA LYS A 481 -18.58 24.91 6.97
C LYS A 481 -17.23 25.59 6.82
N TRP A 482 -16.68 25.53 5.61
CA TRP A 482 -15.38 26.12 5.30
C TRP A 482 -15.31 27.62 5.63
N PHE A 483 -16.35 28.39 5.31
CA PHE A 483 -16.38 29.83 5.56
C PHE A 483 -16.23 30.17 7.06
N ASP A 484 -16.97 29.47 7.92
CA ASP A 484 -16.90 29.68 9.36
C ASP A 484 -15.54 29.23 9.91
N TYR A 485 -15.05 28.07 9.47
CA TYR A 485 -13.75 27.55 9.89
C TYR A 485 -12.58 28.45 9.51
N LEU A 486 -12.53 28.94 8.25
CA LEU A 486 -11.48 29.85 7.78
C LEU A 486 -11.46 31.16 8.58
N ARG A 487 -12.63 31.70 8.91
CA ARG A 487 -12.76 32.90 9.75
C ARG A 487 -12.30 32.64 11.18
N GLU A 488 -12.67 31.49 11.75
CA GLU A 488 -12.27 31.10 13.12
C GLU A 488 -10.76 30.91 13.28
N VAL A 489 -10.10 30.30 12.29
CA VAL A 489 -8.66 30.05 12.33
C VAL A 489 -7.81 31.16 11.68
N GLY A 490 -8.44 32.26 11.24
CA GLY A 490 -7.75 33.39 10.61
C GLY A 490 -6.89 33.01 9.40
N SER A 491 -7.32 31.99 8.65
CA SER A 491 -6.53 31.39 7.56
C SER A 491 -7.23 31.56 6.21
N ILE A 492 -6.48 31.38 5.12
CA ILE A 492 -6.99 31.47 3.75
C ILE A 492 -6.99 30.09 3.07
N ALA A 493 -7.92 29.89 2.14
CA ALA A 493 -7.89 28.74 1.24
C ALA A 493 -6.73 28.88 0.24
N ALA A 494 -6.07 27.76 -0.09
CA ALA A 494 -5.13 27.71 -1.20
C ALA A 494 -5.86 28.03 -2.52
N PRO A 495 -5.32 28.93 -3.37
CA PRO A 495 -5.95 29.31 -4.63
C PRO A 495 -6.22 28.11 -5.55
N VAL A 496 -7.44 28.00 -6.08
CA VAL A 496 -7.90 26.88 -6.94
C VAL A 496 -6.96 26.62 -8.12
N LYS A 497 -6.39 27.68 -8.72
CA LYS A 497 -5.48 27.58 -9.86
C LYS A 497 -4.20 26.78 -9.58
N LEU A 498 -3.78 26.66 -8.31
CA LEU A 498 -2.61 25.87 -7.92
C LEU A 498 -2.86 24.36 -7.99
N PHE A 499 -4.13 23.93 -8.07
CA PHE A 499 -4.52 22.51 -8.16
C PHE A 499 -4.75 22.05 -9.60
N ASN A 500 -4.52 22.92 -10.60
CA ASN A 500 -4.82 22.66 -12.00
C ASN A 500 -4.04 21.44 -12.53
N LYS A 501 -4.79 20.37 -12.79
CA LYS A 501 -4.33 19.18 -13.51
C LYS A 501 -4.89 19.19 -14.93
N VAL A 502 -4.07 18.73 -15.87
CA VAL A 502 -4.47 18.42 -17.25
C VAL A 502 -5.77 17.60 -17.20
N ARG A 503 -6.81 18.07 -17.89
CA ARG A 503 -8.12 17.40 -18.02
C ARG A 503 -7.92 15.89 -18.11
N ILE A 504 -8.32 15.15 -17.06
CA ILE A 504 -8.67 13.74 -17.25
C ILE A 504 -9.97 13.80 -18.03
N CYS A 505 -9.84 13.78 -19.35
CA CYS A 505 -10.96 13.61 -20.25
C CYS A 505 -11.49 12.20 -20.03
N VAL A 506 -12.42 12.04 -19.08
CA VAL A 506 -13.32 10.90 -19.11
C VAL A 506 -14.17 11.14 -20.35
N LYS A 507 -13.77 10.55 -21.48
CA LYS A 507 -14.68 10.44 -22.62
C LYS A 507 -15.85 9.61 -22.11
N SER A 508 -16.96 10.29 -21.85
CA SER A 508 -18.29 9.72 -21.60
C SER A 508 -18.71 8.84 -22.77
#